data_AF-A0A840XVA0-F1
#
_entry.id   AF-A0A840XVA0-F1
#
_cell.length_a   1.000
_cell.length_b   1.000
_cell.length_c   1.000
_cell.angle_alpha   90.00
_cell.angle_beta   90.00
_cell.angle_gamma   90.00
#
_symmetry.space_group_name_H-M   'P 1'
#
loop_
_entity.id
_entity.type
_entity.pdbx_description
1 polymer ?
#
loop_
_entity_poly.entity_id
_entity_poly.type
_entity_poly.pdbx_seq_one_letter_code
_entity_poly.pdbx_strand_id
1 'polypeptide(L)'
;MAGRYLALLLVANLAWEIAQLPLYTLWWEGSPGEIAWAVLHCTVGDGMIGAVSLGGAWLLTGAWGWPERGFGRVAIAATIFGVGATFVLEWLNVEIWRNWSYAAAMPRLPPLGTGLTPVLQWLLLPPICLLAARHVAPTR
;
A
#
# COMPACT_ATOMS: atom_id res chain seq x y z
N MET A 1 -16.21 -9.39 -3.37
CA MET A 1 -15.55 -8.47 -2.42
C MET A 1 -14.09 -8.24 -2.77
N ALA A 2 -13.23 -9.28 -2.74
CA ALA A 2 -11.79 -9.15 -2.97
C ALA A 2 -11.41 -8.43 -4.28
N GLY A 3 -12.02 -8.79 -5.43
CA GLY A 3 -11.73 -8.10 -6.70
C GLY A 3 -12.07 -6.60 -6.70
N ARG A 4 -13.17 -6.20 -6.04
CA ARG A 4 -13.53 -4.78 -5.88
C ARG A 4 -12.54 -4.04 -4.99
N TYR A 5 -12.15 -4.68 -3.88
CA TYR A 5 -11.13 -4.16 -3.00
C TYR A 5 -9.81 -3.93 -3.75
N LEU A 6 -9.32 -4.91 -4.50
CA LEU A 6 -8.06 -4.78 -5.25
C LEU A 6 -8.13 -3.71 -6.35
N ALA A 7 -9.26 -3.59 -7.04
CA ALA A 7 -9.45 -2.52 -8.02
C ALA A 7 -9.43 -1.13 -7.36
N LEU A 8 -10.14 -0.96 -6.25
CA LEU A 8 -10.13 0.30 -5.48
C LEU A 8 -8.74 0.61 -4.94
N LEU A 9 -8.06 -0.41 -4.40
CA LEU A 9 -6.72 -0.28 -3.85
C LEU A 9 -5.71 0.11 -4.93
N LEU A 10 -5.76 -0.48 -6.13
CA LEU A 10 -4.88 -0.12 -7.25
C LEU A 10 -5.07 1.34 -7.67
N VAL A 11 -6.32 1.79 -7.81
CA VAL A 11 -6.62 3.19 -8.18
C VAL A 11 -6.16 4.15 -7.07
N ALA A 12 -6.39 3.79 -5.81
CA ALA A 12 -5.98 4.61 -4.68
C ALA A 12 -4.46 4.69 -4.55
N ASN A 13 -3.73 3.59 -4.72
CA ASN A 13 -2.26 3.60 -4.72
C ASN A 13 -1.73 4.41 -5.90
N LEU A 14 -2.25 4.24 -7.11
CA LEU A 14 -1.83 5.05 -8.26
C LEU A 14 -1.95 6.56 -7.97
N ALA A 15 -3.09 6.98 -7.42
CA ALA A 15 -3.30 8.37 -7.05
C ALA A 15 -2.34 8.83 -5.94
N TRP A 16 -2.10 7.97 -4.94
CA TRP A 16 -1.19 8.24 -3.85
C TRP A 16 0.27 8.35 -4.31
N GLU A 17 0.72 7.44 -5.16
CA GLU A 17 2.07 7.43 -5.74
C GLU A 17 2.34 8.74 -6.48
N ILE A 18 1.42 9.15 -7.36
CA ILE A 18 1.53 10.43 -8.07
C ILE A 18 1.58 11.61 -7.09
N ALA A 19 0.75 11.59 -6.04
CA ALA A 19 0.69 12.68 -5.06
C ALA A 19 1.96 12.79 -4.19
N GLN A 20 2.62 11.67 -3.86
CA GLN A 20 3.81 11.66 -3.02
C GLN A 20 5.12 11.85 -3.78
N LEU A 21 5.12 11.76 -5.12
CA LEU A 21 6.31 11.94 -5.96
C LEU A 21 7.21 13.12 -5.56
N PRO A 22 6.70 14.33 -5.25
CA PRO A 22 7.56 15.47 -4.88
C PRO A 22 8.42 15.26 -3.61
N LEU A 23 8.10 14.25 -2.80
CA LEU A 23 8.85 13.86 -1.60
C LEU A 23 10.02 12.92 -1.90
N TYR A 24 10.17 12.47 -3.13
CA TYR A 24 11.29 11.66 -3.61
C TYR A 24 12.23 12.50 -4.49
N THR A 25 13.53 12.17 -4.46
CA THR A 25 14.54 12.82 -5.31
C THR A 25 14.24 12.61 -6.80
N LEU A 26 13.65 11.46 -7.14
CA LEU A 26 13.24 11.09 -8.50
C LEU A 26 12.39 12.15 -9.19
N TRP A 27 11.52 12.86 -8.46
CA TRP A 27 10.69 13.92 -9.04
C TRP A 27 11.51 15.10 -9.58
N TRP A 28 12.64 15.38 -8.95
CA TRP A 28 13.49 16.53 -9.26
C TRP A 28 14.62 16.19 -10.24
N GLU A 29 15.08 14.95 -10.20
CA GLU A 29 16.28 14.50 -10.92
C GLU A 29 15.96 13.54 -12.07
N GLY A 30 14.81 12.86 -12.01
CA GLY A 30 14.42 11.83 -12.98
C GLY A 30 13.83 12.40 -14.28
N SER A 31 14.02 11.66 -15.36
CA SER A 31 13.33 11.90 -16.62
C SER A 31 11.84 11.54 -16.53
N PRO A 32 10.97 12.09 -17.39
CA PRO A 32 9.55 11.73 -17.42
C PRO A 32 9.31 10.22 -17.59
N GLY A 33 10.19 9.53 -18.32
CA GLY A 33 10.10 8.08 -18.52
C GLY A 33 10.42 7.29 -17.26
N GLU A 34 11.43 7.71 -16.49
CA GLU A 34 11.78 7.10 -15.21
C GLU A 34 10.68 7.33 -14.16
N ILE A 35 10.12 8.54 -14.11
CA ILE A 35 8.98 8.86 -13.24
C ILE A 35 7.77 7.98 -13.60
N ALA A 36 7.41 7.89 -14.87
CA ALA A 36 6.29 7.06 -15.33
C ALA A 36 6.50 5.57 -15.02
N TRP A 37 7.72 5.06 -15.24
CA TRP A 37 8.08 3.69 -14.90
C TRP A 37 7.98 3.43 -13.40
N ALA A 38 8.51 4.34 -12.57
CA ALA A 38 8.47 4.19 -11.12
C ALA A 38 7.02 4.16 -10.60
N VAL A 39 6.17 5.08 -11.05
CA VAL A 39 4.74 5.09 -10.66
C VAL A 39 4.06 3.79 -11.06
N LEU A 40 4.27 3.30 -12.28
CA LEU A 40 3.68 2.05 -12.75
C LEU A 40 4.18 0.84 -11.94
N HIS A 41 5.50 0.73 -11.78
CA HIS A 41 6.14 -0.36 -11.05
C HIS A 41 5.68 -0.40 -9.59
N CYS A 42 5.67 0.74 -8.89
CA CYS A 42 5.20 0.84 -7.50
C CYS A 42 3.72 0.49 -7.40
N THR A 43 2.86 1.04 -8.27
CA THR A 43 1.41 0.75 -8.26
C THR A 43 1.13 -0.74 -8.44
N VAL A 44 1.84 -1.41 -9.36
CA VAL A 44 1.70 -2.86 -9.58
C VAL A 44 2.19 -3.63 -8.35
N GLY A 45 3.33 -3.24 -7.79
CA GLY A 45 3.87 -3.80 -6.55
C GLY A 45 2.88 -3.71 -5.39
N ASP A 46 2.25 -2.55 -5.18
CA ASP A 46 1.26 -2.35 -4.12
C ASP A 46 0.02 -3.21 -4.31
N GLY A 47 -0.43 -3.38 -5.55
CA GLY A 47 -1.51 -4.31 -5.87
C GLY A 47 -1.18 -5.75 -5.46
N MET A 48 0.05 -6.20 -5.73
CA MET A 48 0.52 -7.52 -5.35
C MET A 48 0.63 -7.67 -3.83
N ILE A 49 1.24 -6.70 -3.14
CA ILE A 49 1.33 -6.68 -1.67
C ILE A 49 -0.07 -6.69 -1.07
N GLY A 50 -1.01 -5.94 -1.65
CA GLY A 50 -2.40 -5.85 -1.18
C GLY A 50 -3.15 -7.17 -1.31
N ALA A 51 -2.93 -7.90 -2.42
CA ALA A 51 -3.49 -9.22 -2.64
C ALA A 51 -2.92 -10.26 -1.68
N VAL A 52 -1.60 -10.28 -1.50
CA VAL A 52 -0.91 -11.19 -0.56
C VAL A 52 -1.33 -10.88 0.88
N SER A 53 -1.39 -9.61 1.26
CA SER A 53 -1.81 -9.18 2.60
C SER A 53 -3.25 -9.58 2.91
N LEU A 54 -4.17 -9.37 1.96
CA LEU A 54 -5.57 -9.80 2.14
C LEU A 54 -5.69 -11.33 2.22
N GLY A 55 -5.04 -12.06 1.30
CA GLY A 55 -5.06 -13.52 1.28
C GLY A 55 -4.47 -14.12 2.55
N GLY A 56 -3.30 -13.64 2.97
CA GLY A 56 -2.65 -14.03 4.21
C GLY A 56 -3.52 -13.72 5.44
N ALA A 57 -4.12 -12.54 5.50
CA ALA A 57 -5.01 -12.15 6.60
C ALA A 57 -6.25 -13.04 6.70
N TRP A 58 -6.85 -13.37 5.56
CA TRP A 58 -7.99 -14.28 5.49
C TRP A 58 -7.64 -15.68 5.99
N LEU A 59 -6.50 -16.23 5.53
CA LEU A 59 -5.99 -17.54 5.98
C LEU A 59 -5.64 -17.54 7.47
N LEU A 60 -4.88 -16.54 7.94
CA LEU A 60 -4.44 -16.43 9.34
C LEU A 60 -5.63 -16.32 10.29
N THR A 61 -6.66 -15.56 9.93
CA THR A 61 -7.81 -15.33 10.80
C THR A 61 -8.83 -16.47 10.75
N GLY A 62 -8.74 -17.38 9.77
CA GLY A 62 -9.70 -18.47 9.57
C GLY A 62 -11.12 -17.96 9.32
N ALA A 63 -11.27 -16.76 8.75
CA ALA A 63 -12.56 -16.12 8.53
C ALA A 63 -13.28 -16.69 7.30
N TRP A 64 -13.66 -17.97 7.36
CA TRP A 64 -14.28 -18.69 6.23
C TRP A 64 -15.62 -18.10 5.77
N GLY A 65 -16.31 -17.37 6.65
CA GLY A 65 -17.54 -16.63 6.32
C GLY A 65 -17.31 -15.18 5.90
N TRP A 66 -16.08 -14.81 5.51
CA TRP A 66 -15.77 -13.48 5.01
C TRP A 66 -16.39 -13.27 3.62
N PRO A 67 -16.95 -12.08 3.30
CA PRO A 67 -16.90 -10.83 4.08
C PRO A 67 -18.00 -10.64 5.15
N GLU A 68 -18.99 -11.53 5.24
CA GLU A 68 -20.16 -11.36 6.13
C GLU A 68 -19.80 -11.53 7.61
N ARG A 69 -18.82 -12.41 7.91
CA ARG A 69 -18.30 -12.69 9.26
C ARG A 69 -16.80 -12.46 9.28
N GLY A 70 -16.30 -11.85 10.36
CA GLY A 70 -14.86 -11.65 10.55
C GLY A 70 -14.23 -10.52 9.73
N PHE A 71 -15.03 -9.64 9.10
CA PHE A 71 -14.55 -8.51 8.31
C PHE A 71 -13.49 -7.67 9.04
N GLY A 72 -13.76 -7.26 10.30
CA GLY A 72 -12.83 -6.44 11.08
C GLY A 72 -11.50 -7.15 11.36
N ARG A 73 -11.53 -8.46 11.67
CA ARG A 73 -10.31 -9.25 11.90
C ARG A 73 -9.45 -9.34 10.65
N VAL A 74 -10.07 -9.61 9.49
CA VAL A 74 -9.35 -9.66 8.20
C VAL A 74 -8.81 -8.27 7.83
N ALA A 75 -9.59 -7.21 8.02
CA ALA A 75 -9.15 -5.84 7.72
C ALA A 75 -7.95 -5.40 8.57
N ILE A 76 -8.00 -5.65 9.89
CA ILE A 76 -6.89 -5.34 10.80
C ILE A 76 -5.65 -6.14 10.42
N ALA A 77 -5.78 -7.46 10.23
CA ALA A 77 -4.66 -8.31 9.88
C ALA A 77 -4.05 -7.94 8.51
N ALA A 78 -4.87 -7.64 7.50
CA ALA A 78 -4.39 -7.21 6.19
C ALA A 78 -3.66 -5.87 6.25
N THR A 79 -4.13 -4.93 7.08
CA THR A 79 -3.47 -3.64 7.29
C THR A 79 -2.12 -3.83 7.99
N ILE A 80 -2.06 -4.68 9.02
CA ILE A 80 -0.80 -5.01 9.71
C ILE A 80 0.21 -5.65 8.76
N PHE A 81 -0.23 -6.59 7.92
CA PHE A 81 0.63 -7.21 6.91
C PHE A 81 1.13 -6.21 5.88
N GLY A 82 0.25 -5.33 5.40
CA GLY A 82 0.61 -4.25 4.49
C GLY A 82 1.69 -3.34 5.08
N VAL A 83 1.43 -2.78 6.26
CA VAL A 83 2.39 -1.90 6.97
C VAL A 83 3.71 -2.61 7.24
N GLY A 84 3.68 -3.87 7.67
CA GLY A 84 4.88 -4.68 7.87
C GLY A 84 5.69 -4.87 6.58
N ALA A 85 5.01 -5.17 5.48
CA ALA A 85 5.64 -5.26 4.17
C ALA A 85 6.25 -3.92 3.74
N THR A 86 5.59 -2.79 3.99
CA THR A 86 6.12 -1.45 3.71
C THR A 86 7.44 -1.21 4.41
N PHE A 87 7.51 -1.46 5.72
CA PHE A 87 8.75 -1.24 6.48
C PHE A 87 9.90 -2.07 5.92
N VAL A 88 9.66 -3.34 5.60
CA VAL A 88 10.67 -4.23 5.04
C VAL A 88 11.09 -3.79 3.64
N LEU A 89 10.13 -3.53 2.75
CA LEU A 89 10.41 -3.22 1.36
C LEU A 89 11.02 -1.83 1.18
N GLU A 90 10.58 -0.82 1.94
CA GLU A 90 11.21 0.51 1.94
C GLU A 90 12.64 0.43 2.47
N TRP A 91 12.87 -0.30 3.56
CA TRP A 91 14.22 -0.48 4.09
C TRP A 91 15.14 -1.16 3.06
N LEU A 92 14.66 -2.21 2.39
CA LEU A 92 15.42 -2.87 1.33
C LEU A 92 15.71 -1.92 0.16
N ASN A 93 14.72 -1.16 -0.32
CA ASN A 93 14.93 -0.30 -1.48
C ASN A 93 15.77 0.94 -1.20
N VAL A 94 15.67 1.53 0.00
CA VAL A 94 16.38 2.75 0.36
C VAL A 94 17.78 2.46 0.89
N GLU A 95 17.90 1.54 1.86
CA GLU A 95 19.18 1.32 2.56
C GLU A 95 20.05 0.27 1.89
N ILE A 96 19.44 -0.79 1.36
CA ILE A 96 20.19 -1.94 0.83
C ILE A 96 20.41 -1.80 -0.68
N TRP A 97 19.34 -1.66 -1.45
CA TRP A 97 19.40 -1.63 -2.92
C TRP A 97 19.63 -0.24 -3.49
N ARG A 98 19.33 0.81 -2.72
CA ARG A 98 19.45 2.22 -3.14
C ARG A 98 18.74 2.51 -4.46
N ASN A 99 17.61 1.85 -4.69
CA ASN A 99 16.79 2.05 -5.89
C ASN A 99 16.20 3.46 -5.94
N TRP A 100 15.90 4.03 -4.76
CA TRP A 100 15.45 5.42 -4.64
C TRP A 100 15.88 6.03 -3.31
N SER A 101 15.79 7.36 -3.24
CA SER A 101 16.10 8.14 -2.06
C SER A 101 15.02 9.19 -1.79
N TYR A 102 14.86 9.52 -0.51
CA TYR A 102 13.91 10.54 -0.10
C TYR A 102 14.49 11.94 -0.28
N ALA A 103 13.65 12.88 -0.72
CA ALA A 103 13.99 14.29 -0.69
C ALA A 103 14.04 14.81 0.75
N ALA A 104 14.71 15.94 0.97
CA ALA A 104 14.79 16.57 2.30
C ALA A 104 13.42 16.90 2.92
N ALA A 105 12.40 17.09 2.08
CA ALA A 105 11.04 17.38 2.50
C ALA A 105 10.29 16.16 3.10
N MET A 106 10.77 14.94 2.88
CA MET A 106 10.12 13.72 3.35
C MET A 106 10.32 13.52 4.85
N PRO A 107 9.26 13.55 5.68
CA PRO A 107 9.37 13.20 7.08
C PRO A 107 9.73 11.72 7.21
N ARG A 108 10.68 11.39 8.08
CA ARG A 108 11.14 10.02 8.33
C ARG A 108 10.79 9.58 9.74
N LEU A 109 10.31 8.35 9.84
CA LEU A 109 9.94 7.73 11.11
C LEU A 109 11.16 7.03 11.75
N PRO A 110 11.54 7.37 12.99
CA PRO A 110 12.51 6.58 13.74
C PRO A 110 11.90 5.22 14.15
N PRO A 111 12.71 4.16 14.34
CA PRO A 111 14.17 4.12 14.24
C PRO A 111 14.72 3.79 12.84
N LEU A 112 13.87 3.31 11.91
CA LEU A 112 14.34 2.76 10.63
C LEU A 112 14.59 3.81 9.54
N GLY A 113 14.18 5.06 9.76
CA GLY A 113 14.33 6.11 8.75
C GLY A 113 13.35 5.99 7.58
N THR A 114 12.36 5.10 7.68
CA THR A 114 11.32 4.90 6.66
C THR A 114 10.51 6.18 6.48
N GLY A 115 10.21 6.51 5.23
CA GLY A 115 9.38 7.64 4.86
C GLY A 115 7.98 7.55 5.47
N LEU A 116 7.43 8.69 5.90
CA LEU A 116 6.10 8.75 6.50
C LEU A 116 5.00 8.41 5.48
N THR A 117 5.13 8.83 4.22
CA THR A 117 4.05 8.67 3.24
C THR A 117 3.79 7.23 2.80
N PRO A 118 4.80 6.35 2.58
CA PRO A 118 4.56 4.92 2.41
C PRO A 118 3.84 4.29 3.61
N VAL A 119 4.19 4.68 4.83
CA VAL A 119 3.53 4.14 6.04
C VAL A 119 2.07 4.61 6.10
N LEU A 120 1.80 5.88 5.81
CA LEU A 120 0.44 6.41 5.75
C LEU A 120 -0.39 5.77 4.62
N GLN A 121 0.21 5.50 3.46
CA GLN A 121 -0.41 4.79 2.35
C GLN A 121 -0.97 3.45 2.82
N TRP A 122 -0.14 2.66 3.49
CA TRP A 122 -0.52 1.33 3.96
C TRP A 122 -1.38 1.32 5.22
N LEU A 123 -1.32 2.38 6.04
CA LEU A 123 -2.20 2.53 7.19
C LEU A 123 -3.61 2.96 6.78
N LEU A 124 -3.75 3.76 5.72
CA LEU A 124 -5.02 4.40 5.33
C LEU A 124 -5.70 3.68 4.17
N LEU A 125 -4.98 3.36 3.09
CA LEU A 125 -5.63 2.87 1.86
C LEU A 125 -6.26 1.49 2.01
N PRO A 126 -5.60 0.46 2.61
CA PRO A 126 -6.22 -0.85 2.79
C PRO A 126 -7.56 -0.82 3.56
N PRO A 127 -7.67 -0.20 4.76
CA PRO A 127 -8.94 -0.19 5.48
C PRO A 127 -10.01 0.63 4.77
N ILE A 128 -9.66 1.79 4.18
CA ILE A 128 -10.61 2.61 3.42
C ILE A 128 -11.15 1.84 2.22
N CYS A 129 -10.28 1.19 1.44
CA CYS A 129 -10.67 0.42 0.26
C CYS A 129 -11.51 -0.82 0.64
N LEU A 130 -11.20 -1.48 1.77
CA LEU A 130 -12.02 -2.60 2.27
C LEU A 130 -13.41 -2.13 2.69
N LEU A 131 -13.52 -0.98 3.36
CA LEU A 131 -14.81 -0.41 3.75
C LEU A 131 -15.61 -0.01 2.50
N ALA A 132 -15.00 0.72 1.57
CA ALA A 132 -15.63 1.12 0.31
C ALA A 132 -16.13 -0.10 -0.50
N ALA A 133 -15.29 -1.14 -0.64
CA ALA A 133 -15.67 -2.37 -1.34
C ALA A 133 -16.88 -3.06 -0.72
N ARG A 134 -17.07 -2.92 0.61
CA ARG A 134 -18.20 -3.49 1.35
C ARG A 134 -19.48 -2.71 1.09
N HIS A 135 -19.42 -1.38 1.06
CA HIS A 135 -20.57 -0.51 0.82
C HIS A 135 -21.10 -0.55 -0.62
N VAL A 136 -20.25 -0.89 -1.59
CA VAL A 136 -20.65 -1.06 -3.01
C VAL A 136 -21.40 -2.39 -3.24
N ALA A 137 -21.46 -3.29 -2.27
CA ALA A 137 -22.32 -4.48 -2.39
C ALA A 137 -23.80 -4.07 -2.21
N PRO A 138 -24.70 -4.45 -3.13
CA PRO A 138 -26.12 -4.18 -2.94
C PRO A 138 -26.56 -4.89 -1.66
N THR A 139 -27.21 -4.15 -0.78
CA THR A 139 -27.95 -4.69 0.36
C THR A 139 -28.92 -5.73 -0.18
N ARG A 140 -28.63 -7.01 0.07
CA ARG A 140 -29.60 -8.08 -0.12
C ARG A 140 -30.44 -8.20 1.15
#